data_AF-A0A439DW93-F1
#
_entry.id   AF-A0A439DW93-F1
#
_cell.length_a   1.000
_cell.length_b   1.000
_cell.length_c   1.000
_cell.angle_alpha   90.00
_cell.angle_beta   90.00
_cell.angle_gamma   90.00
#
_symmetry.space_group_name_H-M   'P 1'
#
loop_
_entity.id
_entity.type
_entity.pdbx_description
1 polymer ?
#
loop_
_entity_poly.entity_id
_entity_poly.type
_entity_poly.pdbx_seq_one_letter_code
_entity_poly.pdbx_strand_id
1 'polypeptide(L)'
;MANVWPATQSQLYGELNKLAAGGLIEVSNIGARGRKEYRITDAGREELRRWVANPQEDPPFRSAALLRVFLLGEIPPDQAREQLAAMAEHGAAERKRLEELRDSVEWTDDEGSFFAHAALDFGLRSNEMHTQWAQSVIEAMDRRGRRN
;
A
#
# COMPACT_ATOMS: atom_id res chain seq x y z
N MET A 1 10.14 2.19 3.08
CA MET A 1 8.95 3.05 2.89
C MET A 1 8.30 2.91 1.52
N ALA A 2 9.04 2.93 0.40
CA ALA A 2 8.44 2.83 -0.94
C ALA A 2 7.56 1.57 -1.17
N ASN A 3 7.82 0.48 -0.43
CA ASN A 3 7.03 -0.75 -0.49
C ASN A 3 5.75 -0.72 0.39
N VAL A 4 5.63 0.23 1.32
CA VAL A 4 4.49 0.31 2.28
C VAL A 4 3.58 1.49 1.95
N TRP A 5 4.15 2.62 1.49
CA TRP A 5 3.40 3.80 1.07
C TRP A 5 4.11 4.49 -0.11
N PRO A 6 3.80 4.10 -1.35
CA PRO A 6 4.43 4.69 -2.52
C PRO A 6 3.93 6.13 -2.72
N ALA A 7 4.86 7.06 -2.93
CA ALA A 7 4.58 8.44 -3.30
C ALA A 7 5.55 8.90 -4.38
N THR A 8 5.08 9.65 -5.37
CA THR A 8 5.96 10.28 -6.35
C THR A 8 6.74 11.44 -5.72
N GLN A 9 7.87 11.82 -6.32
CA GLN A 9 8.63 12.99 -5.85
C GLN A 9 7.78 14.26 -5.85
N SER A 10 6.92 14.46 -6.85
CA SER A 10 6.04 15.63 -6.92
C SER A 10 5.00 15.64 -5.80
N GLN A 11 4.42 14.49 -5.45
CA GLN A 11 3.53 14.35 -4.30
C GLN A 11 4.27 14.69 -3.00
N LEU A 12 5.49 14.17 -2.82
CA LEU A 12 6.29 14.42 -1.62
C LEU A 12 6.58 15.92 -1.42
N TYR A 13 6.98 16.64 -2.48
CA TYR A 13 7.23 18.08 -2.38
C TYR A 13 5.96 18.87 -2.02
N GLY A 14 4.81 18.50 -2.59
CA GLY A 14 3.53 19.12 -2.25
C GLY A 14 3.19 18.96 -0.77
N GLU A 15 3.33 17.75 -0.24
CA GLU A 15 3.04 17.47 1.17
C GLU A 15 4.06 18.11 2.12
N LEU A 16 5.36 18.11 1.79
CA LEU A 16 6.38 18.82 2.59
C LEU A 16 6.07 20.32 2.71
N ASN A 17 5.61 20.97 1.64
CA ASN A 17 5.24 22.38 1.68
C ASN A 17 4.03 22.63 2.60
N LYS A 18 3.03 21.75 2.58
CA LYS A 18 1.85 21.85 3.47
C LYS A 18 2.23 21.62 4.93
N LEU A 19 3.04 20.60 5.22
CA LEU A 19 3.52 20.31 6.57
C LEU A 19 4.35 21.47 7.13
N ALA A 20 5.18 22.11 6.29
CA ALA A 20 5.96 23.27 6.69
C ALA A 20 5.07 24.51 6.93
N ALA A 21 4.10 24.76 6.05
CA ALA A 21 3.12 25.84 6.23
C ALA A 21 2.26 25.65 7.50
N GLY A 22 1.99 24.40 7.89
CA GLY A 22 1.31 24.05 9.15
C GLY A 22 2.22 24.01 10.39
N GLY A 23 3.52 24.32 10.26
CA GLY A 23 4.47 24.31 11.39
C GLY A 23 4.80 22.92 11.95
N LEU A 24 4.42 21.84 11.25
CA LEU A 24 4.66 20.46 11.68
C LEU A 24 6.09 19.99 11.34
N ILE A 25 6.71 20.62 10.35
CA ILE A 25 8.13 20.46 10.02
C ILE A 25 8.75 21.83 9.77
N GLU A 26 10.07 21.91 9.86
CA GLU A 26 10.84 23.13 9.59
C GLU A 26 12.07 22.82 8.75
N VAL A 27 12.60 23.83 8.05
CA VAL A 27 13.87 23.70 7.33
C VAL A 27 14.99 23.76 8.35
N SER A 28 15.68 22.65 8.56
CA SER A 28 16.83 22.57 9.46
C SER A 28 18.13 22.98 8.79
N ASN A 29 18.21 22.85 7.46
CA ASN A 29 19.41 23.17 6.70
C ASN A 29 19.08 23.45 5.22
N ILE A 30 19.96 24.22 4.56
CA ILE A 30 19.91 24.46 3.12
C ILE A 30 21.25 24.05 2.53
N GLY A 31 21.26 22.91 1.84
CA GLY A 31 22.42 22.36 1.17
C GLY A 31 22.71 23.02 -0.19
N ALA A 32 23.74 22.49 -0.86
CA ALA A 32 24.13 22.93 -2.19
C ALA A 32 22.96 22.89 -3.18
N ARG A 33 22.91 23.88 -4.09
CA ARG A 33 21.84 24.04 -5.08
C ARG A 33 20.44 24.28 -4.48
N GLY A 34 20.37 24.79 -3.24
CA GLY A 34 19.11 25.16 -2.60
C GLY A 34 18.29 23.98 -2.09
N ARG A 35 18.91 22.80 -1.93
CA ARG A 35 18.24 21.62 -1.37
C ARG A 35 17.87 21.90 0.09
N LYS A 36 16.58 21.88 0.42
CA LYS A 36 16.10 22.01 1.79
C LYS A 36 16.15 20.65 2.49
N GLU A 37 16.73 20.61 3.67
CA GLU A 37 16.58 19.51 4.62
C GLU A 37 15.53 19.90 5.65
N TYR A 38 14.60 18.98 5.91
CA TYR A 38 13.50 19.20 6.84
C TYR A 38 13.69 18.39 8.11
N ARG A 39 13.28 18.95 9.24
CA ARG A 39 13.20 18.28 10.53
C ARG A 39 11.79 18.42 11.09
N ILE A 40 11.32 17.38 11.78
CA ILE A 40 10.04 17.41 12.50
C ILE A 40 10.11 18.36 13.70
N THR A 41 9.07 19.17 13.90
CA THR A 41 8.91 20.03 15.08
C THR A 41 8.28 19.25 16.24
N ASP A 42 8.22 19.85 17.43
CA ASP A 42 7.52 19.22 18.56
C ASP A 42 6.01 19.10 18.28
N ALA A 43 5.41 20.12 17.65
CA ALA A 43 4.03 20.08 17.18
C ALA A 43 3.81 18.96 16.15
N GLY A 44 4.73 18.81 15.19
CA GLY A 44 4.69 17.70 14.24
C GLY A 44 4.78 16.33 14.90
N ARG A 45 5.57 16.21 15.97
CA ARG A 45 5.69 14.96 16.72
C ARG A 45 4.44 14.64 17.52
N GLU A 46 3.81 15.64 18.12
CA GLU A 46 2.53 15.49 18.80
C GLU A 46 1.43 15.08 17.82
N GLU A 47 1.34 15.75 16.67
CA GLU A 47 0.39 15.41 15.61
C GLU A 47 0.59 13.99 15.07
N LEU A 48 1.85 13.58 14.84
CA LEU A 48 2.16 12.21 14.43
C LEU A 48 1.66 11.18 15.46
N ARG A 49 1.91 11.40 16.76
CA ARG A 49 1.44 10.51 17.82
C ARG A 49 -0.09 10.48 17.88
N ARG A 50 -0.73 11.63 17.74
CA ARG A 50 -2.19 11.76 17.70
C ARG A 50 -2.75 10.95 16.53
N TRP A 51 -2.26 11.13 15.31
CA TRP A 51 -2.73 10.38 14.14
C TRP A 51 -2.55 8.87 14.31
N VAL A 52 -1.35 8.43 14.73
CA VAL A 52 -1.08 6.99 14.98
C VAL A 52 -2.06 6.39 16.00
N ALA A 53 -2.52 7.17 16.98
CA ALA A 53 -3.47 6.73 18.00
C ALA A 53 -4.95 6.80 17.57
N ASN A 54 -5.28 7.42 16.43
CA ASN A 54 -6.66 7.68 16.01
C ASN A 54 -6.98 7.13 14.60
N PRO A 55 -6.89 5.80 14.37
CA PRO A 55 -7.14 5.20 13.04
C PRO A 55 -8.59 5.38 12.53
N GLN A 56 -9.52 5.78 13.41
CA GLN A 56 -10.92 6.04 13.03
C GLN A 56 -11.08 7.33 12.22
N GLU A 57 -10.06 8.20 12.20
CA GLU A 57 -10.05 9.43 11.40
C GLU A 57 -9.63 9.19 9.95
N ASP A 58 -9.17 7.98 9.61
CA ASP A 58 -8.74 7.68 8.26
C ASP A 58 -9.92 7.75 7.26
N PRO A 59 -9.69 8.23 6.03
CA PRO A 59 -10.72 8.22 4.99
C PRO A 59 -11.27 6.81 4.76
N PRO A 60 -12.56 6.69 4.36
CA PRO A 60 -13.13 5.39 4.06
C PRO A 60 -12.32 4.67 2.99
N PHE A 61 -12.17 3.36 3.17
CA PHE A 61 -11.45 2.52 2.22
C PHE A 61 -12.04 2.64 0.81
N ARG A 62 -11.19 2.98 -0.16
CA ARG A 62 -11.56 3.10 -1.58
C ARG A 62 -10.60 2.25 -2.41
N SER A 63 -11.14 1.24 -3.08
CA SER A 63 -10.37 0.37 -3.97
C SER A 63 -10.91 0.42 -5.39
N ALA A 64 -10.12 0.99 -6.30
CA ALA A 64 -10.43 0.96 -7.73
C ALA A 64 -10.46 -0.48 -8.27
N ALA A 65 -9.66 -1.39 -7.70
CA ALA A 65 -9.67 -2.81 -8.08
C ALA A 65 -11.00 -3.47 -7.71
N LEU A 66 -11.50 -3.28 -6.48
CA LEU A 66 -12.81 -3.83 -6.08
C LEU A 66 -13.96 -3.20 -6.84
N LEU A 67 -13.89 -1.89 -7.15
CA LEU A 67 -14.87 -1.24 -8.02
C LEU A 67 -14.89 -1.86 -9.42
N ARG A 68 -13.72 -2.14 -10.02
CA ARG A 68 -13.65 -2.85 -11.31
C ARG A 68 -14.25 -4.25 -11.21
N VAL A 69 -13.95 -5.00 -10.14
CA VAL A 69 -14.55 -6.33 -9.90
C VAL A 69 -16.08 -6.27 -9.82
N PHE A 70 -16.62 -5.26 -9.11
CA PHE A 70 -18.06 -5.01 -9.05
C PHE A 70 -18.69 -4.77 -10.43
N LEU A 71 -17.94 -4.14 -11.33
CA LEU A 71 -18.39 -3.78 -12.68
C LEU A 71 -18.05 -4.84 -13.75
N LEU A 72 -17.50 -6.01 -13.40
CA LEU A 72 -17.13 -7.03 -14.40
C LEU A 72 -18.33 -7.58 -15.20
N GLY A 73 -19.56 -7.39 -14.71
CA GLY A 73 -20.77 -7.72 -15.46
C GLY A 73 -20.98 -6.89 -16.73
N GLU A 74 -20.28 -5.76 -16.87
CA GLU A 74 -20.40 -4.84 -18.00
C GLU A 74 -19.52 -5.23 -19.21
N ILE A 75 -18.69 -6.28 -19.08
CA ILE A 75 -17.79 -6.76 -20.14
C ILE A 75 -18.05 -8.24 -20.45
N PRO A 76 -17.59 -8.75 -21.62
CA PRO A 76 -17.75 -10.16 -21.97
C PRO A 76 -17.20 -11.11 -20.88
N PRO A 77 -17.87 -12.24 -20.60
CA PRO A 77 -17.48 -13.16 -19.52
C PRO A 77 -16.02 -13.62 -19.57
N ASP A 78 -15.50 -13.84 -20.79
CA ASP A 78 -14.13 -14.30 -21.01
C ASP A 78 -13.12 -13.23 -20.58
N GLN A 79 -13.40 -11.96 -20.92
CA GLN A 79 -12.59 -10.82 -20.49
C GLN A 79 -12.70 -10.59 -18.98
N ALA A 80 -13.89 -10.77 -18.40
CA ALA A 80 -14.07 -10.68 -16.95
C ALA A 80 -13.23 -11.73 -16.20
N ARG A 81 -13.17 -12.95 -16.74
CA ARG A 81 -12.31 -14.02 -16.22
C ARG A 81 -10.84 -13.65 -16.34
N GLU A 82 -10.40 -13.15 -17.50
CA GLU A 82 -9.02 -12.71 -17.73
C GLU A 82 -8.59 -11.62 -16.74
N GLN A 83 -9.47 -10.64 -16.44
CA GLN A 83 -9.18 -9.61 -15.46
C GLN A 83 -8.92 -10.20 -14.07
N LEU A 84 -9.74 -11.16 -13.62
CA LEU A 84 -9.53 -11.83 -12.34
C LEU A 84 -8.27 -12.71 -12.34
N ALA A 85 -7.96 -13.36 -13.46
CA ALA A 85 -6.74 -14.17 -13.59
C ALA A 85 -5.49 -13.28 -13.48
N ALA A 86 -5.48 -12.13 -14.18
CA ALA A 86 -4.42 -11.14 -14.06
C ALA A 86 -4.28 -10.60 -12.62
N MET A 87 -5.39 -10.40 -11.91
CA MET A 87 -5.35 -10.03 -10.49
C MET A 87 -4.70 -11.11 -9.62
N ALA A 88 -5.02 -12.39 -9.86
CA ALA A 88 -4.42 -13.51 -9.13
C ALA A 88 -2.92 -13.63 -9.38
N GLU A 89 -2.51 -13.51 -10.65
CA GLU A 89 -1.11 -13.52 -11.07
C GLU A 89 -0.32 -12.36 -10.47
N HIS A 90 -0.89 -11.16 -10.46
CA HIS A 90 -0.26 -10.00 -9.86
C HIS A 90 -0.03 -10.18 -8.36
N GLY A 91 -1.03 -10.68 -7.62
CA GLY A 91 -0.88 -10.98 -6.19
C GLY A 91 0.21 -12.01 -5.92
N ALA A 92 0.29 -13.07 -6.75
CA ALA A 92 1.31 -14.11 -6.60
C ALA A 92 2.72 -13.56 -6.89
N ALA A 93 2.85 -12.71 -7.92
CA ALA A 93 4.11 -12.07 -8.27
C ALA A 93 4.59 -11.10 -7.17
N GLU A 94 3.70 -10.28 -6.62
CA GLU A 94 4.08 -9.35 -5.54
C GLU A 94 4.40 -10.10 -4.25
N ARG A 95 3.66 -11.17 -3.92
CA ARG A 95 4.02 -12.04 -2.79
C ARG A 95 5.45 -12.56 -2.94
N LYS A 96 5.79 -13.11 -4.11
CA LYS A 96 7.14 -13.60 -4.38
C LYS A 96 8.19 -12.50 -4.21
N ARG A 97 7.92 -11.30 -4.73
CA ARG A 97 8.81 -10.13 -4.55
C ARG A 97 9.04 -9.78 -3.09
N LEU A 98 7.99 -9.87 -2.26
CA LEU A 98 8.08 -9.61 -0.83
C LEU A 98 8.83 -10.73 -0.08
N GLU A 99 8.72 -11.99 -0.51
CA GLU A 99 9.53 -13.10 0.01
C GLU A 99 11.02 -12.88 -0.31
N GLU A 100 11.36 -12.48 -1.53
CA GLU A 100 12.73 -12.12 -1.92
C GLU A 100 13.25 -10.93 -1.10
N LEU A 101 12.41 -9.92 -0.85
CA LEU A 101 12.76 -8.79 0.00
C LEU A 101 13.05 -9.24 1.44
N ARG A 102 12.16 -10.08 2.02
CA ARG A 102 12.33 -10.64 3.37
C ARG A 102 13.69 -11.29 3.52
N ASP A 103 14.08 -12.08 2.53
CA ASP A 103 15.30 -12.89 2.56
C ASP A 103 16.56 -12.07 2.26
N SER A 104 16.42 -10.89 1.66
CA SER A 104 17.52 -9.97 1.34
C SER A 104 17.90 -8.99 2.47
N VAL A 105 17.04 -8.80 3.46
CA VAL A 105 17.22 -7.82 4.54
C VAL A 105 17.86 -8.49 5.75
N GLU A 106 18.84 -7.83 6.35
CA GLU A 106 19.37 -8.22 7.66
C GLU A 106 18.44 -7.67 8.75
N TRP A 107 17.92 -8.57 9.57
CA TRP A 107 16.93 -8.24 10.61
C TRP A 107 17.60 -8.20 11.98
N THR A 108 17.28 -7.16 12.74
CA THR A 108 17.79 -6.89 14.09
C THR A 108 16.67 -7.04 15.14
N ASP A 109 17.03 -7.18 16.41
CA ASP A 109 16.06 -7.31 17.54
C ASP A 109 15.55 -5.96 18.08
N ASP A 110 15.59 -4.89 17.29
CA ASP A 110 15.07 -3.58 17.70
C ASP A 110 13.59 -3.38 17.31
N GLU A 111 12.94 -2.40 17.94
CA GLU A 111 11.53 -2.06 17.68
C GLU A 111 11.27 -1.70 16.19
N GLY A 112 12.24 -1.09 15.52
CA GLY A 112 12.13 -0.72 14.11
C GLY A 112 12.01 -1.95 13.22
N SER A 113 12.90 -2.92 13.43
CA SER A 113 12.86 -4.21 12.74
C SER A 113 11.60 -5.01 13.07
N PHE A 114 11.12 -4.97 14.32
CA PHE A 114 9.85 -5.61 14.71
C PHE A 114 8.65 -5.07 13.90
N PHE A 115 8.46 -3.75 13.84
CA PHE A 115 7.33 -3.17 13.11
C PHE A 115 7.51 -3.26 11.59
N ALA A 116 8.74 -3.22 11.08
CA ALA A 116 9.02 -3.49 9.68
C ALA A 116 8.64 -4.92 9.28
N HIS A 117 8.95 -5.91 10.14
CA HIS A 117 8.51 -7.29 9.96
C HIS A 117 6.98 -7.42 9.96
N ALA A 118 6.30 -6.77 10.92
CA ALA A 118 4.84 -6.81 10.99
C ALA A 118 4.20 -6.25 9.70
N ALA A 119 4.74 -5.16 9.16
CA ALA A 119 4.28 -4.59 7.89
C ALA A 119 4.55 -5.52 6.70
N LEU A 120 5.70 -6.21 6.69
CA LEU A 120 6.04 -7.18 5.64
C LEU A 120 5.15 -8.43 5.69
N ASP A 121 4.89 -8.96 6.89
CA ASP A 121 3.98 -10.10 7.12
C ASP A 121 2.56 -9.75 6.64
N PHE A 122 2.07 -8.55 6.94
CA PHE A 122 0.79 -8.08 6.38
C PHE A 122 0.80 -8.08 4.85
N GLY A 123 1.87 -7.59 4.22
CA GLY A 123 2.00 -7.58 2.76
C GLY A 123 1.97 -8.99 2.16
N LEU A 124 2.68 -9.95 2.76
CA LEU A 124 2.69 -11.35 2.33
C LEU A 124 1.30 -11.97 2.43
N ARG A 125 0.63 -11.83 3.58
CA ARG A 125 -0.71 -12.38 3.83
C ARG A 125 -1.77 -11.74 2.94
N SER A 126 -1.69 -10.44 2.74
CA SER A 126 -2.67 -9.71 1.93
C SER A 126 -2.57 -10.08 0.45
N ASN A 127 -1.35 -10.22 -0.09
CA ASN A 127 -1.16 -10.66 -1.46
C ASN A 127 -1.61 -12.11 -1.67
N GLU A 128 -1.32 -12.99 -0.71
CA GLU A 128 -1.83 -14.37 -0.76
C GLU A 128 -3.36 -14.40 -0.74
N MET A 129 -3.97 -13.62 0.16
CA MET A 129 -5.42 -13.51 0.25
C MET A 129 -6.03 -13.01 -1.06
N HIS A 130 -5.45 -11.98 -1.70
CA HIS A 130 -5.93 -11.48 -2.99
C HIS A 130 -5.86 -12.54 -4.08
N THR A 131 -4.76 -13.31 -4.16
CA THR A 131 -4.62 -14.39 -5.14
C THR A 131 -5.67 -15.48 -4.93
N GLN A 132 -5.79 -15.98 -3.71
CA GLN A 132 -6.77 -17.02 -3.37
C GLN A 132 -8.20 -16.55 -3.61
N TRP A 133 -8.51 -15.31 -3.23
CA TRP A 133 -9.82 -14.73 -3.45
C TRP A 133 -10.16 -14.63 -4.93
N ALA A 134 -9.27 -14.06 -5.75
CA ALA A 134 -9.51 -13.92 -7.19
C ALA A 134 -9.71 -15.29 -7.86
N GLN A 135 -8.91 -16.30 -7.50
CA GLN A 135 -9.10 -17.68 -7.95
C GLN A 135 -10.46 -18.26 -7.54
N SER A 136 -10.90 -18.03 -6.30
CA SER A 136 -12.20 -18.50 -5.82
C SER A 136 -13.38 -17.90 -6.60
N VAL A 137 -13.27 -16.65 -7.06
CA VAL A 137 -14.28 -15.98 -7.87
C VAL A 137 -14.31 -16.57 -9.29
N ILE A 138 -13.14 -16.81 -9.89
CA ILE A 138 -13.01 -17.49 -11.19
C ILE A 138 -13.70 -18.86 -11.16
N GLU A 139 -13.44 -19.66 -10.12
CA GLU A 139 -14.11 -20.96 -9.94
C GLU A 139 -15.62 -20.82 -9.75
N ALA A 140 -16.08 -19.79 -9.05
CA ALA A 140 -17.50 -19.52 -8.87
C ALA A 140 -18.18 -19.13 -10.20
N MET A 141 -17.51 -18.35 -11.04
CA MET A 141 -17.96 -18.04 -12.41
C MET A 141 -18.09 -19.32 -13.24
N ASP A 142 -17.10 -20.21 -13.19
CA ASP A 142 -17.14 -21.49 -13.90
C ASP A 142 -18.28 -22.40 -13.45
N ARG A 143 -18.52 -22.47 -12.13
CA ARG A 143 -19.65 -23.21 -11.57
C ARG A 143 -21.00 -22.65 -12.03
N ARG A 144 -21.11 -21.32 -12.18
CA ARG A 144 -22.31 -20.66 -12.68
C ARG A 144 -22.52 -20.90 -14.18
N GLY A 145 -21.46 -20.81 -14.98
CA GLY A 145 -21.51 -21.05 -16.42
C GLY A 145 -21.95 -22.46 -16.79
N ARG A 146 -21.56 -23.48 -16.01
CA ARG A 146 -21.98 -24.88 -16.21
C ARG A 146 -23.45 -25.18 -15.86
N ARG A 147 -24.15 -24.26 -15.19
CA ARG A 147 -25.55 -24.42 -14.77
C ARG A 147 -26.55 -23.81 -15.76
N ASN A 148 -26.07 -23.05 -16.73
CA ASN A 148 -26.84 -22.50 -17.85
C ASN A 148 -26.63 -23.36 -19.09
#